data_AF-A0A3M4SLC6-F1
#
_entry.id   AF-A0A3M4SLC6-F1
#
_cell.length_a   1.000
_cell.length_b   1.000
_cell.length_c   1.000
_cell.angle_alpha   90.00
_cell.angle_beta   90.00
_cell.angle_gamma   90.00
#
_symmetry.space_group_name_H-M   'P 1'
#
loop_
_entity.id
_entity.type
_entity.pdbx_description
1 polymer ?
#
loop_
_entity_poly.entity_id
_entity_poly.type
_entity_poly.pdbx_seq_one_letter_code
_entity_poly.pdbx_strand_id
1 'polypeptide(L)' 'MLASPLALAGPQCTTAEKSQWQDQAKFQEQLKAQGYEISKFKVTDGNCYEIYGFDKDKRKVEIYHDPVTGKAVKTEIK' A
#
# COMPACT_ATOMS: atom_id res chain seq x y z
N MET A 1 -26.13 0.96 -23.78
CA MET A 1 -25.76 1.32 -22.41
C MET A 1 -24.25 1.18 -22.30
N LEU A 2 -23.53 2.27 -22.01
CA LEU A 2 -22.08 2.24 -21.84
C LEU A 2 -21.80 1.88 -20.39
N ALA A 3 -21.39 0.64 -20.13
CA ALA A 3 -20.87 0.24 -18.83
C ALA A 3 -19.48 0.86 -18.70
N SER A 4 -19.35 1.95 -17.95
CA SER A 4 -18.05 2.47 -17.54
C SER A 4 -17.34 1.38 -16.74
N PRO A 5 -16.13 0.95 -17.12
CA PRO A 5 -15.36 0.07 -16.26
C PRO A 5 -15.14 0.80 -14.94
N LEU A 6 -15.45 0.13 -13.82
CA LEU A 6 -15.06 0.59 -12.49
C LEU A 6 -13.53 0.70 -12.51
N ALA A 7 -13.01 1.92 -12.67
CA ALA A 7 -11.59 2.18 -12.51
C ALA A 7 -11.25 1.95 -11.04
N LEU A 8 -10.70 0.79 -10.71
CA LEU A 8 -10.09 0.57 -9.40
C LEU A 8 -8.97 1.60 -9.24
N ALA A 9 -9.02 2.41 -8.18
CA ALA A 9 -8.05 3.47 -7.90
C ALA A 9 -6.65 2.94 -7.46
N GLY A 10 -6.28 1.73 -7.85
CA GLY A 10 -5.04 1.05 -7.47
C GLY A 10 -5.01 -0.42 -7.93
N PRO A 11 -3.88 -1.14 -7.77
CA PRO A 11 -3.78 -2.56 -8.11
C PRO A 11 -4.62 -3.44 -7.17
N GLN A 12 -4.93 -4.66 -7.61
CA GLN A 12 -5.36 -5.73 -6.71
C GLN A 12 -4.12 -6.37 -6.06
N CYS A 13 -4.04 -6.37 -4.72
CA CYS A 13 -2.91 -6.96 -4.00
C CYS A 13 -3.20 -8.37 -3.48
N THR A 14 -4.38 -8.62 -2.90
CA THR A 14 -4.73 -9.94 -2.36
C THR A 14 -6.24 -10.19 -2.35
N THR A 15 -6.63 -11.46 -2.31
CA THR A 15 -8.02 -11.91 -2.04
C THR A 15 -8.14 -12.60 -0.68
N ALA A 16 -7.07 -12.60 0.12
CA ALA A 16 -7.03 -13.21 1.43
C ALA A 16 -7.93 -12.48 2.43
N GLU A 17 -8.47 -13.24 3.39
CA GLU A 17 -9.29 -12.71 4.48
C GLU A 17 -8.47 -11.75 5.35
N LYS A 18 -9.10 -10.69 5.87
CA LYS A 18 -8.43 -9.66 6.68
C LYS A 18 -7.75 -10.22 7.94
N SER A 19 -8.19 -11.37 8.45
CA SER A 19 -7.56 -12.06 9.57
C SER A 19 -6.15 -12.59 9.26
N GLN A 20 -5.82 -12.74 7.97
CA GLN A 20 -4.51 -13.18 7.50
C GLN A 20 -3.55 -12.00 7.22
N TRP A 21 -4.05 -10.77 7.33
CA TRP A 21 -3.27 -9.58 7.05
C TRP A 21 -2.39 -9.24 8.26
N GLN A 22 -1.25 -8.62 7.98
CA GLN A 22 -0.40 -8.08 9.03
C GLN A 22 -1.11 -6.96 9.78
N ASP A 23 -0.75 -6.74 11.03
CA ASP A 23 -1.26 -5.58 11.77
C ASP A 23 -0.78 -4.28 11.11
N GLN A 24 -1.69 -3.34 10.89
CA GLN A 24 -1.42 -2.09 10.17
C GLN A 24 -0.41 -1.19 10.90
N ALA A 25 -0.45 -1.17 12.23
CA ALA A 25 0.47 -0.35 13.01
C ALA A 25 1.88 -0.95 12.96
N LYS A 26 2.00 -2.27 13.19
CA LYS A 26 3.27 -2.99 13.07
C LYS A 26 3.90 -2.86 11.69
N PHE A 27 3.10 -2.98 10.63
CA PHE A 27 3.59 -2.81 9.26
C PHE A 27 4.15 -1.39 9.03
N GLN A 28 3.43 -0.35 9.48
CA GLN A 28 3.92 1.03 9.37
C GLN A 28 5.19 1.26 10.20
N GLU A 29 5.30 0.68 11.40
CA GLU A 29 6.51 0.75 12.22
C GLU A 29 7.70 0.08 11.53
N GLN A 30 7.50 -1.09 10.91
CA GLN A 30 8.54 -1.77 10.14
C GLN A 30 9.05 -0.94 8.97
N LEU A 31 8.17 -0.28 8.22
CA LEU A 31 8.57 0.63 7.15
C LEU A 31 9.34 1.84 7.68
N LYS A 32 8.90 2.44 8.79
CA LYS A 32 9.63 3.53 9.44
C LYS A 32 11.03 3.09 9.89
N ALA A 33 11.15 1.89 10.45
CA ALA A 33 12.45 1.32 10.82
C ALA A 33 13.37 1.06 9.60
N GLN A 34 12.80 0.87 8.41
CA GLN A 34 13.52 0.76 7.15
C GLN A 34 13.90 2.12 6.53
N GLY A 35 13.57 3.24 7.19
CA GLY A 35 13.91 4.59 6.76
C GLY A 35 12.85 5.31 5.94
N TYR A 36 11.63 4.76 5.85
CA TYR A 36 10.50 5.44 5.21
C TYR A 36 9.84 6.46 6.15
N GLU A 37 9.40 7.57 5.59
CA GLU A 37 8.54 8.54 6.28
C GLU A 37 7.11 8.41 5.76
N ILE A 38 6.20 7.89 6.58
CA ILE A 38 4.81 7.68 6.18
C ILE A 38 3.98 8.92 6.53
N SER A 39 3.44 9.59 5.52
CA SER A 39 2.54 10.74 5.67
C SER A 39 1.07 10.36 5.59
N LYS A 40 0.74 9.26 4.88
CA LYS A 40 -0.62 8.72 4.79
C LYS A 40 -0.56 7.21 4.61
N PHE A 41 -1.50 6.52 5.24
CA PHE A 41 -1.72 5.08 5.10
C PHE A 41 -3.19 4.84 4.74
N LYS A 42 -3.47 3.96 3.79
CA LYS A 42 -4.83 3.55 3.42
C LYS A 42 -4.91 2.04 3.20
N VAL A 43 -6.09 1.50 3.45
CA VAL A 43 -6.51 0.21 2.88
C VAL A 43 -7.33 0.51 1.63
N THR A 44 -6.92 -0.03 0.48
CA THR A 44 -7.60 0.23 -0.80
C THR A 44 -8.67 -0.81 -1.11
N ASP A 45 -9.55 -0.50 -2.07
CA ASP A 45 -10.56 -1.45 -2.58
C ASP A 45 -9.94 -2.70 -3.22
N GLY A 46 -8.71 -2.56 -3.74
CA GLY A 46 -7.89 -3.67 -4.24
C GLY A 46 -7.18 -4.48 -3.14
N ASN A 47 -7.57 -4.29 -1.87
CA ASN A 47 -6.99 -4.96 -0.70
C ASN A 47 -5.48 -4.73 -0.53
N CYS A 48 -5.00 -3.52 -0.77
CA CYS A 48 -3.60 -3.14 -0.55
C CYS A 48 -3.45 -2.31 0.72
N TYR A 49 -2.27 -2.36 1.32
CA TYR A 49 -1.75 -1.30 2.17
C TYR A 49 -1.05 -0.26 1.31
N GLU A 50 -1.70 0.88 1.11
CA GLU A 50 -1.16 2.01 0.35
C GLU A 50 -0.52 3.01 1.31
N ILE A 51 0.74 3.36 1.05
CA ILE A 51 1.46 4.40 1.78
C ILE A 51 1.82 5.56 0.85
N TYR A 52 1.71 6.77 1.38
CA TYR A 52 2.30 7.98 0.80
C TYR A 52 3.35 8.51 1.74
N GLY A 53 4.46 8.99 1.21
CA GLY A 53 5.58 9.33 2.07
C GLY A 53 6.84 9.71 1.34
N PHE A 54 7.95 9.54 2.05
CA PHE A 54 9.29 9.58 1.49
C PHE A 54 9.98 8.24 1.71
N ASP A 55 10.74 7.79 0.73
CA ASP A 55 11.65 6.66 0.90
C ASP A 55 12.95 7.07 1.61
N LYS A 56 13.82 6.08 1.84
CA LYS A 56 15.13 6.30 2.47
C LYS A 56 16.03 7.29 1.72
N ASP A 57 15.79 7.49 0.43
CA ASP A 57 16.54 8.40 -0.44
C ASP A 57 15.84 9.78 -0.54
N LYS A 58 14.87 10.06 0.36
CA LYS A 58 14.07 11.29 0.44
C LYS A 58 13.25 11.60 -0.82
N ARG A 59 12.91 10.58 -1.61
CA ARG A 59 12.03 10.73 -2.77
C ARG A 59 10.59 10.56 -2.34
N LYS A 60 9.69 11.38 -2.86
CA LYS A 60 8.26 11.25 -2.58
C LYS A 60 7.74 9.98 -3.26
N VAL A 61 7.03 9.14 -2.52
CA VAL A 61 6.55 7.85 -3.01
C VAL A 61 5.07 7.61 -2.70
N GLU A 62 4.43 6.86 -3.59
CA GLU A 62 3.16 6.16 -3.36
C GLU A 62 3.43 4.67 -3.58
N ILE A 63 3.24 3.84 -2.55
CA ILE A 63 3.55 2.41 -2.60
C ILE A 63 2.35 1.59 -2.16
N TYR A 64 2.00 0.59 -2.97
CA TYR A 64 0.97 -0.39 -2.66
C TYR A 64 1.67 -1.68 -2.22
N HIS A 65 1.37 -2.13 -1.01
CA HIS A 65 1.88 -3.37 -0.45
C HIS A 65 0.78 -4.40 -0.32
N ASP A 66 1.13 -5.66 -0.58
CA ASP A 66 0.30 -6.80 -0.20
C ASP A 66 0.27 -6.91 1.33
N PRO A 67 -0.90 -6.81 1.98
CA PRO A 67 -1.00 -6.80 3.43
C PRO A 67 -0.70 -8.16 4.08
N VAL A 68 -0.69 -9.25 3.30
CA VAL A 68 -0.31 -10.58 3.79
C VAL A 68 1.22 -10.69 3.84
N THR A 69 1.88 -10.36 2.74
CA THR A 69 3.34 -10.57 2.60
C THR A 69 4.19 -9.36 2.96
N GLY A 70 3.59 -8.16 3.02
CA GLY A 70 4.28 -6.88 3.23
C GLY A 70 5.06 -6.39 2.00
N LYS A 71 5.08 -7.17 0.91
CA LYS A 71 5.86 -6.85 -0.29
C LYS A 71 5.20 -5.74 -1.08
N ALA A 72 6.02 -4.85 -1.64
CA ALA A 72 5.54 -3.84 -2.58
C ALA A 72 5.06 -4.51 -3.87
N VAL A 73 3.80 -4.29 -4.22
CA VAL A 73 3.17 -4.71 -5.48
C VAL A 73 3.36 -3.64 -6.55
N LYS A 74 3.31 -2.37 -6.17
CA LYS A 74 3.52 -1.22 -7.06
C LYS A 74 4.18 -0.08 -6.29
N THR A 75 5.18 0.56 -6.89
CA THR A 75 5.85 1.75 -6.36
C THR A 75 5.81 2.84 -7.42
N GLU A 76 5.36 4.03 -7.06
CA GLU A 76 5.46 5.23 -7.88
C GLU A 76 6.30 6.28 -7.15
N ILE A 77 7.29 6.84 -7.85
CA ILE A 77 7.99 8.05 -7.40
C ILE A 77 7.19 9.25 -7.91
N LYS A 78 6.79 10.14 -7.00
CA LYS A 78 5.97 11.32 -7.27
C LYS A 78 6.78 12.61 -7.38
#